data_AF-A0A1T4Q2N7-F1
#
_entry.id   AF-A0A1T4Q2N7-F1
#
_cell.length_a   1.000
_cell.length_b   1.000
_cell.length_c   1.000
_cell.angle_alpha   90.00
_cell.angle_beta   90.00
_cell.angle_gamma   90.00
#
_symmetry.space_group_name_H-M   'P 1'
#
loop_
_entity.id
_entity.type
_entity.pdbx_description
1 polymer ?
#
loop_
_entity_poly.entity_id
_entity_poly.type
_entity_poly.pdbx_seq_one_letter_code
_entity_poly.pdbx_strand_id
1 'polypeptide(L)'
;MRVSVMNVGEKVSFGQYVWRILELQEDKALIITEDVIEERPYHNQYIDITWADCSLRNYLNTEFYHRFSNEEKMRIIPVINKNDDNHWYKTKGGVDTEDYIFLLSLEEATCKYFGDSSSKLFNPGKNQRYWFERKDMNNSKRLAKLIHTDWGWWYWLRTPGRVGVKAVYIFGTDGNIGIQGNNIFKGNLDEGRCRGGVRPALWLKLNKGDEE
;
A
#
# COMPACT_ATOMS: atom_id res chain seq x y z
N MET A 1 -34.24 2.10 15.31
CA MET A 1 -33.29 2.15 14.18
C MET A 1 -31.90 2.14 14.81
N ARG A 2 -31.06 1.14 14.55
CA ARG A 2 -29.68 1.14 15.05
C ARG A 2 -28.84 1.87 14.00
N VAL A 3 -28.41 3.07 14.33
CA VAL A 3 -27.40 3.84 13.60
C VAL A 3 -26.11 3.02 13.59
N SER A 4 -25.58 2.69 12.41
CA SER A 4 -24.34 1.92 12.29
C SER A 4 -23.18 2.88 12.06
N VAL A 5 -22.55 3.33 13.15
CA VAL A 5 -21.34 4.18 13.06
C VAL A 5 -20.19 3.33 12.50
N MET A 6 -19.59 3.77 11.39
CA MET A 6 -18.39 3.14 10.82
C MET A 6 -17.20 3.23 11.77
N ASN A 7 -16.37 2.19 11.81
CA ASN A 7 -15.16 2.16 12.65
C ASN A 7 -13.89 1.86 11.86
N VAL A 8 -12.74 2.38 12.34
CA VAL A 8 -11.44 1.97 11.81
C VAL A 8 -11.27 0.46 11.98
N GLY A 9 -10.81 -0.20 10.91
CA GLY A 9 -10.67 -1.65 10.83
C GLY A 9 -11.91 -2.39 10.32
N GLU A 10 -13.07 -1.72 10.23
CA GLU A 10 -14.29 -2.26 9.61
C GLU A 10 -14.11 -2.49 8.11
N LYS A 11 -14.89 -3.41 7.56
CA LYS A 11 -14.89 -3.73 6.14
C LYS A 11 -16.09 -3.12 5.43
N VAL A 12 -15.85 -2.50 4.28
CA VAL A 12 -16.87 -1.88 3.44
C VAL A 12 -16.75 -2.38 2.00
N SER A 13 -17.86 -2.43 1.28
CA SER A 13 -17.87 -2.75 -0.15
C SER A 13 -17.85 -1.47 -0.98
N PHE A 14 -16.96 -1.40 -1.96
CA PHE A 14 -16.90 -0.28 -2.91
C PHE A 14 -16.32 -0.77 -4.25
N GLY A 15 -17.00 -0.47 -5.35
CA GLY A 15 -16.74 -1.17 -6.61
C GLY A 15 -16.99 -2.67 -6.46
N GLN A 16 -16.14 -3.45 -7.12
CA GLN A 16 -16.16 -4.92 -7.05
C GLN A 16 -15.33 -5.50 -5.91
N TYR A 17 -14.84 -4.68 -4.96
CA TYR A 17 -13.89 -5.09 -3.94
C TYR A 17 -14.41 -4.84 -2.52
N VAL A 18 -13.91 -5.64 -1.58
CA VAL A 18 -14.03 -5.40 -0.14
C VAL A 18 -12.79 -4.62 0.30
N TRP A 19 -13.03 -3.56 1.06
CA TRP A 19 -12.02 -2.66 1.58
C TRP A 19 -12.06 -2.64 3.09
N ARG A 20 -10.93 -2.30 3.71
CA ARG A 20 -10.79 -2.06 5.14
C ARG A 20 -10.57 -0.57 5.37
N ILE A 21 -11.29 -0.01 6.34
CA ILE A 21 -11.13 1.37 6.78
C ILE A 21 -9.83 1.50 7.57
N LEU A 22 -8.93 2.39 7.14
CA LEU A 22 -7.67 2.71 7.81
C LEU A 22 -7.77 4.02 8.61
N GLU A 23 -8.57 4.97 8.15
CA GLU A 23 -8.75 6.28 8.78
C GLU A 23 -10.17 6.78 8.51
N LEU A 24 -10.78 7.42 9.51
CA LEU A 24 -12.06 8.11 9.38
C LEU A 24 -11.85 9.61 9.65
N GLN A 25 -12.41 10.42 8.76
CA GLN A 25 -12.58 11.86 8.90
C GLN A 25 -14.05 12.19 8.71
N GLU A 26 -14.45 13.43 9.01
CA GLU A 26 -15.86 13.86 9.03
C GLU A 26 -16.62 13.60 7.73
N ASP A 27 -15.97 13.68 6.56
CA ASP A 27 -16.65 13.52 5.26
C ASP A 27 -16.01 12.47 4.35
N LYS A 28 -15.00 11.76 4.84
CA LYS A 28 -14.22 10.81 4.05
C LYS A 28 -13.54 9.75 4.89
N ALA A 29 -13.26 8.61 4.27
CA ALA A 29 -12.47 7.52 4.84
C ALA A 29 -11.26 7.21 3.96
N LEU A 30 -10.12 6.91 4.58
CA LEU A 30 -9.05 6.20 3.89
C LEU A 30 -9.36 4.72 3.95
N ILE A 31 -9.44 4.07 2.79
CA ILE A 31 -9.68 2.63 2.69
C ILE A 31 -8.57 1.95 1.91
N ILE A 32 -8.26 0.70 2.25
CA ILE A 32 -7.34 -0.18 1.52
C ILE A 32 -8.06 -1.47 1.15
N THR A 33 -7.76 -2.09 0.02
CA THR A 33 -8.37 -3.40 -0.28
C THR A 33 -8.04 -4.39 0.84
N GLU A 34 -9.05 -5.17 1.24
CA GLU A 34 -8.88 -6.17 2.30
C GLU A 34 -7.80 -7.18 1.88
N ASP A 35 -7.92 -7.67 0.66
CA ASP A 35 -7.00 -8.61 0.01
C ASP A 35 -6.07 -7.91 -0.99
N VAL A 36 -4.97 -8.59 -1.32
CA VAL A 36 -4.17 -8.31 -2.51
C VAL A 36 -5.01 -8.70 -3.73
N ILE A 37 -5.25 -7.73 -4.61
CA ILE A 37 -6.23 -7.88 -5.70
C ILE A 37 -5.66 -8.52 -6.97
N GLU A 38 -4.36 -8.41 -7.19
CA GLU A 38 -3.66 -9.01 -8.33
C GLU A 38 -2.13 -9.01 -8.15
N GLU A 39 -1.44 -9.83 -8.94
CA GLU A 39 0.02 -9.85 -9.07
C GLU A 39 0.46 -8.88 -10.20
N ARG A 40 1.35 -7.93 -9.91
CA ARG A 40 1.92 -7.01 -10.91
C ARG A 40 3.34 -6.56 -10.52
N PRO A 41 4.26 -6.39 -11.49
CA PRO A 41 5.51 -5.69 -11.20
C PRO A 41 5.26 -4.24 -10.77
N TYR A 42 6.16 -3.72 -9.95
CA TYR A 42 6.17 -2.30 -9.58
C TYR A 42 6.48 -1.44 -10.82
N HIS A 43 7.41 -1.90 -11.66
CA HIS A 43 7.71 -1.26 -12.94
C HIS A 43 8.03 -2.30 -14.02
N ASN A 44 7.67 -2.02 -15.27
CA ASN A 44 7.78 -2.96 -16.38
C ASN A 44 9.20 -3.06 -16.97
N GLN A 45 10.18 -2.37 -16.40
CA GLN A 45 11.57 -2.39 -16.81
C GLN A 45 12.50 -2.40 -15.60
N TYR A 46 13.72 -2.92 -15.77
CA TYR A 46 14.74 -2.92 -14.73
C TYR A 46 15.62 -1.66 -14.83
N ILE A 47 15.07 -0.52 -14.42
CA ILE A 47 15.72 0.80 -14.42
C ILE A 47 15.51 1.49 -13.07
N ASP A 48 16.36 2.47 -12.76
CA ASP A 48 16.10 3.35 -11.61
C ASP A 48 14.78 4.10 -11.85
N ILE A 49 13.85 4.00 -10.90
CA ILE A 49 12.50 4.53 -11.04
C ILE A 49 11.97 5.04 -9.70
N THR A 50 11.08 6.02 -9.77
CA THR A 50 10.34 6.55 -8.61
C THR A 50 8.87 6.13 -8.66
N TRP A 51 8.11 6.37 -7.60
CA TRP A 51 6.65 6.15 -7.63
C TRP A 51 5.98 6.98 -8.73
N ALA A 52 6.42 8.23 -8.92
CA ALA A 52 5.82 9.17 -9.87
C ALA A 52 5.82 8.64 -11.31
N ASP A 53 6.88 7.91 -11.68
CA ASP A 53 7.14 7.43 -13.05
C ASP A 53 6.89 5.93 -13.24
N CYS A 54 6.54 5.19 -12.17
CA CYS A 54 6.42 3.74 -12.27
C CYS A 54 5.15 3.30 -13.02
N SER A 55 5.21 2.11 -13.64
CA SER A 55 4.08 1.62 -14.44
C SER A 55 2.92 1.16 -13.55
N LEU A 56 3.18 0.85 -12.28
CA LEU A 56 2.15 0.49 -11.31
C LEU A 56 1.29 1.68 -10.91
N ARG A 57 1.87 2.86 -10.65
CA ARG A 57 1.12 4.09 -10.40
C ARG A 57 0.24 4.45 -11.59
N ASN A 58 0.80 4.42 -12.80
CA ASN A 58 0.04 4.69 -14.03
C ASN A 58 -1.17 3.75 -14.15
N TYR A 59 -0.96 2.45 -13.96
CA TYR A 59 -2.03 1.46 -13.98
C TYR A 59 -3.14 1.72 -12.96
N LEU A 60 -2.77 2.02 -11.72
CA LEU A 60 -3.74 2.29 -10.66
C LEU A 60 -4.63 3.50 -11.00
N ASN A 61 -4.06 4.53 -11.61
CA ASN A 61 -4.76 5.79 -11.94
C ASN A 61 -5.32 5.83 -13.36
N THR A 62 -5.20 4.74 -14.13
CA THR A 62 -5.80 4.60 -15.46
C THR A 62 -6.64 3.34 -15.52
N GLU A 63 -6.09 2.22 -15.99
CA GLU A 63 -6.79 0.96 -16.21
C GLU A 63 -7.60 0.50 -14.98
N PHE A 64 -7.00 0.53 -13.78
CA PHE A 64 -7.68 0.12 -12.56
C PHE A 64 -8.77 1.13 -12.14
N TYR A 65 -8.45 2.42 -12.14
CA TYR A 65 -9.42 3.49 -11.87
C TYR A 65 -10.62 3.43 -12.83
N HIS A 66 -10.40 3.07 -14.09
CA HIS A 66 -11.47 2.96 -15.07
C HIS A 66 -12.46 1.81 -14.82
N ARG A 67 -12.12 0.84 -13.94
CA ARG A 67 -13.02 -0.25 -13.54
C ARG A 67 -14.21 0.22 -12.68
N PHE A 68 -14.10 1.39 -12.04
CA PHE A 68 -15.18 1.98 -11.25
C PHE A 68 -16.23 2.64 -12.13
N SER A 69 -17.50 2.63 -11.73
CA SER A 69 -18.57 3.38 -12.41
C SER A 69 -18.33 4.89 -12.32
N ASN A 70 -19.06 5.68 -13.10
CA ASN A 70 -18.97 7.14 -13.01
C ASN A 70 -19.40 7.63 -11.61
N GLU A 71 -20.43 7.03 -11.04
CA GLU A 71 -20.94 7.35 -9.71
C GLU A 71 -19.93 7.02 -8.61
N GLU A 72 -19.26 5.89 -8.73
CA GLU A 72 -18.17 5.50 -7.82
C GLU A 72 -16.98 6.45 -7.93
N LYS A 73 -16.57 6.79 -9.16
CA LYS A 73 -15.46 7.73 -9.40
C LYS A 73 -15.72 9.10 -8.76
N MET A 74 -16.95 9.59 -8.74
CA MET A 74 -17.31 10.84 -8.05
C MET A 74 -17.08 10.80 -6.53
N ARG A 75 -16.96 9.62 -5.94
CA ARG A 75 -16.66 9.43 -4.52
C ARG A 75 -15.17 9.25 -4.24
N ILE A 76 -14.34 9.01 -5.25
CA ILE A 76 -12.89 8.84 -5.07
C ILE A 76 -12.25 10.23 -5.04
N ILE A 77 -11.64 10.59 -3.92
CA ILE A 77 -11.02 11.89 -3.71
C ILE A 77 -9.53 11.80 -4.08
N PRO A 78 -9.04 12.64 -5.01
CA PRO A 78 -7.60 12.70 -5.30
C PRO A 78 -6.84 13.26 -4.09
N VAL A 79 -5.64 12.75 -3.85
CA VAL A 79 -4.78 13.18 -2.74
C VAL A 79 -3.36 13.46 -3.22
N ILE A 80 -2.71 14.42 -2.57
CA ILE A 80 -1.27 14.63 -2.72
C ILE A 80 -0.52 13.62 -1.85
N ASN A 81 0.09 12.63 -2.48
CA ASN A 81 0.98 11.69 -1.85
C ASN A 81 2.38 12.28 -1.74
N LYS A 82 2.86 12.40 -0.49
CA LYS A 82 4.28 12.67 -0.23
C LYS A 82 5.09 11.41 -0.54
N ASN A 83 6.13 11.59 -1.36
CA ASN A 83 7.03 10.52 -1.80
C ASN A 83 8.41 10.72 -1.19
N ASP A 84 8.46 10.67 0.14
CA ASP A 84 9.71 10.84 0.88
C ASP A 84 10.73 9.75 0.57
N ASP A 85 12.00 10.12 0.71
CA ASP A 85 13.13 9.21 0.56
C ASP A 85 13.02 8.04 1.55
N ASN A 86 13.57 6.88 1.18
CA ASN A 86 13.67 5.77 2.12
C ASN A 86 14.49 6.17 3.35
N HIS A 87 13.90 6.13 4.55
CA HIS A 87 14.57 6.63 5.76
C HIS A 87 15.91 5.95 6.07
N TRP A 88 16.07 4.67 5.76
CA TRP A 88 17.28 3.90 6.09
C TRP A 88 18.35 4.03 5.00
N TYR A 89 17.93 4.15 3.74
CA TYR A 89 18.84 4.09 2.59
C TYR A 89 19.03 5.40 1.85
N LYS A 90 18.17 6.39 2.13
CA LYS A 90 18.12 7.71 1.48
C LYS A 90 17.91 7.64 -0.03
N THR A 91 17.43 6.51 -0.55
CA THR A 91 17.00 6.35 -1.94
C THR A 91 15.89 7.36 -2.23
N LYS A 92 16.01 8.09 -3.33
CA LYS A 92 15.07 9.15 -3.68
C LYS A 92 13.66 8.62 -3.92
N GLY A 93 12.69 9.14 -3.17
CA GLY A 93 11.28 8.76 -3.33
C GLY A 93 10.63 9.37 -4.57
N GLY A 94 11.18 10.49 -5.04
CA GLY A 94 10.73 11.21 -6.23
C GLY A 94 9.92 12.45 -5.88
N VAL A 95 9.25 13.02 -6.88
CA VAL A 95 8.34 14.15 -6.68
C VAL A 95 7.04 13.67 -6.04
N ASP A 96 6.37 14.58 -5.33
CA ASP A 96 5.01 14.33 -4.85
C ASP A 96 4.05 14.09 -6.02
N THR A 97 3.02 13.30 -5.79
CA THR A 97 2.05 12.92 -6.83
C THR A 97 0.63 13.23 -6.40
N GLU A 98 -0.20 13.68 -7.33
CA GLU A 98 -1.65 13.67 -7.14
C GLU A 98 -2.21 12.35 -7.68
N ASP A 99 -2.82 11.56 -6.80
CA ASP A 99 -3.32 10.21 -7.13
C ASP A 99 -4.76 10.03 -6.63
N TYR A 100 -5.59 9.36 -7.44
CA TYR A 100 -6.89 8.84 -7.00
C TYR A 100 -6.74 7.52 -6.25
N ILE A 101 -5.83 6.66 -6.73
CA ILE A 101 -5.59 5.33 -6.19
C ILE A 101 -4.08 5.12 -6.07
N PHE A 102 -3.63 4.68 -4.90
CA PHE A 102 -2.22 4.60 -4.58
C PHE A 102 -1.88 3.37 -3.74
N LEU A 103 -0.58 3.14 -3.50
CA LEU A 103 -0.11 2.20 -2.49
C LEU A 103 0.37 2.98 -1.27
N LEU A 104 0.20 2.43 -0.07
CA LEU A 104 0.73 3.06 1.16
C LEU A 104 2.25 3.25 1.09
N SER A 105 2.77 4.28 1.75
CA SER A 105 4.20 4.47 1.96
C SER A 105 4.71 3.58 3.09
N LEU A 106 6.04 3.46 3.18
CA LEU A 106 6.70 2.87 4.34
C LEU A 106 6.23 3.54 5.64
N GLU A 107 6.25 4.87 5.71
CA GLU A 107 5.86 5.60 6.90
C GLU A 107 4.39 5.40 7.27
N GLU A 108 3.48 5.42 6.30
CA GLU A 108 2.06 5.15 6.53
C GLU A 108 1.83 3.74 7.08
N ALA A 109 2.53 2.74 6.52
CA ALA A 109 2.42 1.34 6.95
C ALA A 109 3.10 1.05 8.31
N THR A 110 4.07 1.88 8.72
CA THR A 110 4.79 1.70 10.00
C THR A 110 4.32 2.61 11.12
N CYS A 111 3.82 3.80 10.83
CA CYS A 111 3.58 4.84 11.83
C CYS A 111 2.09 5.16 12.01
N LYS A 112 1.24 4.81 11.03
CA LYS A 112 -0.18 5.21 11.03
C LYS A 112 -1.13 4.03 11.03
N TYR A 113 -1.16 3.25 9.95
CA TYR A 113 -2.36 2.46 9.63
C TYR A 113 -2.35 1.01 10.08
N PHE A 114 -1.20 0.50 10.55
CA PHE A 114 -1.09 -0.86 11.08
C PHE A 114 -0.53 -0.88 12.51
N GLY A 115 -0.79 0.19 13.27
CA GLY A 115 -0.19 0.43 14.58
C GLY A 115 1.12 1.20 14.48
N ASP A 116 1.62 1.66 15.63
CA ASP A 116 2.80 2.51 15.71
C ASP A 116 4.09 1.69 15.90
N SER A 117 4.95 1.74 14.89
CA SER A 117 6.31 1.21 14.84
C SER A 117 7.32 2.31 14.49
N SER A 118 6.96 3.59 14.66
CA SER A 118 7.78 4.77 14.33
C SER A 118 9.18 4.72 14.96
N SER A 119 9.27 4.30 16.23
CA SER A 119 10.55 4.18 16.93
C SER A 119 11.55 3.28 16.20
N LYS A 120 11.08 2.21 15.54
CA LYS A 120 11.90 1.27 14.77
C LYS A 120 12.31 1.84 13.41
N LEU A 121 11.46 2.68 12.81
CA LEU A 121 11.77 3.37 11.55
C LEU A 121 12.85 4.43 11.75
N PHE A 122 12.71 5.24 12.79
CA PHE A 122 13.60 6.38 13.02
C PHE A 122 14.86 6.04 13.82
N ASN A 123 14.87 4.92 14.56
CA ASN A 123 16.02 4.45 15.32
C ASN A 123 16.40 2.99 14.95
N PRO A 124 16.83 2.74 13.71
CA PRO A 124 17.21 1.38 13.29
C PRO A 124 18.41 0.86 14.08
N GLY A 125 18.43 -0.45 14.33
CA GLY A 125 19.59 -1.10 14.92
C GLY A 125 20.82 -1.00 13.99
N LYS A 126 22.02 -0.88 14.56
CA LYS A 126 23.28 -0.66 13.80
C LYS A 126 23.53 -1.65 12.65
N ASN A 127 23.06 -2.89 12.79
CA ASN A 127 23.25 -3.97 11.80
C ASN A 127 21.97 -4.33 11.05
N GLN A 128 20.90 -3.55 11.22
CA GLN A 128 19.63 -3.79 10.56
C GLN A 128 19.68 -3.24 9.15
N ARG A 129 19.50 -4.13 8.17
CA ARG A 129 19.62 -3.79 6.75
C ARG A 129 18.42 -4.34 5.99
N TYR A 130 18.29 -5.66 5.88
CA TYR A 130 17.25 -6.24 5.01
C TYR A 130 15.81 -6.03 5.53
N TRP A 131 15.58 -6.48 6.77
CA TRP A 131 14.27 -6.58 7.39
C TRP A 131 14.04 -5.44 8.37
N PHE A 132 12.83 -4.88 8.35
CA PHE A 132 12.46 -3.75 9.21
C PHE A 132 12.49 -4.09 10.68
N GLU A 133 11.78 -5.13 11.15
CA GLU A 133 11.94 -5.68 12.50
C GLU A 133 11.13 -6.97 12.60
N ARG A 134 11.82 -8.11 12.80
CA ARG A 134 11.16 -9.42 12.82
C ARG A 134 10.24 -9.58 14.01
N LYS A 135 10.55 -8.95 15.15
CA LYS A 135 9.77 -9.03 16.39
C LYS A 135 8.78 -7.88 16.54
N ASP A 136 8.49 -7.14 15.47
CA ASP A 136 7.53 -6.05 15.55
C ASP A 136 6.12 -6.62 15.78
N MET A 137 5.51 -6.23 16.90
CA MET A 137 4.16 -6.67 17.28
C MET A 137 3.08 -6.30 16.25
N ASN A 138 3.37 -5.32 15.38
CA ASN A 138 2.48 -4.87 14.33
C ASN A 138 2.62 -5.67 13.01
N ASN A 139 3.58 -6.61 12.91
CA ASN A 139 3.78 -7.38 11.67
C ASN A 139 2.50 -8.09 11.22
N SER A 140 1.83 -8.84 12.11
CA SER A 140 0.61 -9.56 11.78
C SER A 140 -0.54 -8.67 11.29
N LYS A 141 -0.58 -7.39 11.69
CA LYS A 141 -1.60 -6.42 11.26
C LYS A 141 -1.44 -6.01 9.79
N ARG A 142 -0.25 -6.20 9.21
CA ARG A 142 0.06 -5.87 7.81
C ARG A 142 -0.26 -7.02 6.86
N LEU A 143 -0.65 -8.19 7.35
CA LEU A 143 -0.94 -9.34 6.50
C LEU A 143 -2.16 -9.09 5.60
N ALA A 144 -2.12 -9.65 4.41
CA ALA A 144 -3.22 -9.69 3.45
C ALA A 144 -3.13 -10.99 2.65
N LYS A 145 -4.27 -11.54 2.21
CA LYS A 145 -4.31 -12.72 1.34
C LYS A 145 -4.35 -12.28 -0.12
N LEU A 146 -3.92 -13.15 -1.04
CA LEU A 146 -4.26 -12.97 -2.45
C LEU A 146 -5.73 -13.35 -2.66
N ILE A 147 -6.48 -12.50 -3.37
CA ILE A 147 -7.89 -12.73 -3.66
C ILE A 147 -8.10 -14.13 -4.27
N HIS A 148 -9.19 -14.80 -3.86
CA HIS A 148 -9.50 -16.19 -4.23
C HIS A 148 -8.50 -17.24 -3.74
N THR A 149 -7.64 -16.90 -2.78
CA THR A 149 -6.73 -17.84 -2.13
C THR A 149 -6.78 -17.69 -0.61
N ASP A 150 -6.35 -18.73 0.12
CA ASP A 150 -6.17 -18.66 1.57
C ASP A 150 -4.75 -18.29 2.00
N TRP A 151 -3.86 -18.00 1.04
CA TRP A 151 -2.46 -17.77 1.27
C TRP A 151 -2.16 -16.29 1.50
N GLY A 152 -1.43 -16.00 2.58
CA GLY A 152 -0.83 -14.68 2.78
C GLY A 152 0.09 -14.33 1.61
N TRP A 153 -0.06 -13.13 1.07
CA TRP A 153 0.65 -12.70 -0.13
C TRP A 153 1.47 -11.44 0.14
N TRP A 154 2.67 -11.38 -0.45
CA TRP A 154 3.52 -10.23 -0.31
C TRP A 154 3.05 -9.12 -1.26
N TYR A 155 3.12 -7.86 -0.83
CA TYR A 155 2.62 -6.73 -1.62
C TYR A 155 3.51 -5.50 -1.50
N TRP A 156 3.46 -4.66 -2.53
CA TRP A 156 4.29 -3.46 -2.65
C TRP A 156 3.84 -2.33 -1.72
N LEU A 157 4.81 -1.54 -1.27
CA LEU A 157 4.62 -0.17 -0.81
C LEU A 157 5.16 0.78 -1.89
N ARG A 158 4.69 2.03 -1.94
CA ARG A 158 5.17 3.00 -2.94
C ARG A 158 6.62 3.45 -2.72
N THR A 159 7.12 3.37 -1.48
CA THR A 159 8.46 3.81 -1.10
C THR A 159 9.56 2.96 -1.77
N PRO A 160 10.62 3.57 -2.33
CA PRO A 160 11.74 2.84 -2.90
C PRO A 160 12.50 2.05 -1.84
N GLY A 161 13.15 0.97 -2.25
CA GLY A 161 14.02 0.15 -1.41
C GLY A 161 15.41 0.76 -1.25
N ARG A 162 16.44 -0.10 -1.14
CA ARG A 162 17.85 0.31 -0.99
C ARG A 162 18.41 1.07 -2.19
N VAL A 163 17.86 0.85 -3.38
CA VAL A 163 18.25 1.46 -4.65
C VAL A 163 17.00 1.61 -5.51
N GLY A 164 16.99 2.50 -6.51
CA GLY A 164 15.81 2.80 -7.33
C GLY A 164 15.29 1.65 -8.19
N VAL A 165 16.07 0.56 -8.35
CA VAL A 165 15.62 -0.69 -8.98
C VAL A 165 14.92 -1.65 -8.00
N LYS A 166 14.61 -1.19 -6.79
CA LYS A 166 13.92 -1.95 -5.74
C LYS A 166 12.81 -1.11 -5.11
N ALA A 167 11.71 -1.75 -4.72
CA ALA A 167 10.62 -1.14 -3.96
C ALA A 167 10.37 -1.90 -2.65
N VAL A 168 10.01 -1.18 -1.59
CA VAL A 168 9.66 -1.78 -0.30
C VAL A 168 8.43 -2.66 -0.45
N TYR A 169 8.36 -3.73 0.32
CA TYR A 169 7.22 -4.63 0.32
C TYR A 169 6.91 -5.15 1.73
N ILE A 170 5.67 -5.59 1.93
CA ILE A 170 5.23 -6.37 3.09
C ILE A 170 5.34 -7.85 2.74
N PHE A 171 5.94 -8.65 3.61
CA PHE A 171 6.11 -10.08 3.41
C PHE A 171 4.84 -10.84 3.80
N GLY A 172 4.34 -11.72 2.91
CA GLY A 172 3.05 -12.38 3.08
C GLY A 172 2.99 -13.44 4.19
N THR A 173 4.14 -13.89 4.72
CA THR A 173 4.17 -14.94 5.76
C THR A 173 3.93 -14.39 7.15
N ASP A 174 4.53 -13.26 7.50
CA ASP A 174 4.47 -12.69 8.85
C ASP A 174 4.07 -11.21 8.88
N GLY A 175 4.02 -10.53 7.72
CA GLY A 175 3.73 -9.11 7.61
C GLY A 175 4.91 -8.20 7.95
N ASN A 176 6.12 -8.76 8.06
CA ASN A 176 7.35 -7.99 8.21
C ASN A 176 7.65 -7.21 6.93
N ILE A 177 8.36 -6.10 7.07
CA ILE A 177 8.66 -5.20 5.95
C ILE A 177 10.05 -5.52 5.41
N GLY A 178 10.11 -5.87 4.13
CA GLY A 178 11.36 -5.94 3.39
C GLY A 178 11.80 -4.54 2.99
N ILE A 179 12.32 -3.77 3.95
CA ILE A 179 12.70 -2.36 3.77
C ILE A 179 13.85 -2.14 2.78
N GLN A 180 14.69 -3.15 2.58
CA GLN A 180 15.66 -3.14 1.48
C GLN A 180 15.00 -3.21 0.09
N GLY A 181 13.80 -3.76 0.03
CA GLY A 181 13.00 -3.86 -1.17
C GLY A 181 13.32 -5.05 -2.08
N ASN A 182 12.31 -5.43 -2.86
CA ASN A 182 12.39 -6.49 -3.87
C ASN A 182 12.56 -5.89 -5.27
N ASN A 183 12.98 -6.69 -6.26
CA ASN A 183 13.22 -6.24 -7.63
C ASN A 183 11.91 -5.75 -8.27
N ILE A 184 11.89 -4.51 -8.76
CA ILE A 184 10.68 -3.85 -9.29
C ILE A 184 10.06 -4.54 -10.52
N PHE A 185 10.87 -5.26 -11.31
CA PHE A 185 10.45 -5.88 -12.57
C PHE A 185 10.30 -7.39 -12.46
N LYS A 186 11.27 -8.06 -11.82
CA LYS A 186 11.31 -9.53 -11.72
C LYS A 186 10.72 -10.07 -10.42
N GLY A 187 10.56 -9.26 -9.37
CA GLY A 187 10.24 -9.76 -8.04
C GLY A 187 11.33 -10.71 -7.52
N ASN A 188 10.93 -11.88 -7.03
CA ASN A 188 11.85 -12.95 -6.64
C ASN A 188 12.57 -13.50 -7.89
N LEU A 189 13.90 -13.48 -7.89
CA LEU A 189 14.71 -13.74 -9.09
C LEU A 189 14.58 -15.19 -9.62
N ASP A 190 14.21 -16.11 -8.74
CA ASP A 190 14.03 -17.55 -8.98
C ASP A 190 12.66 -17.92 -9.53
N GLU A 191 11.67 -17.01 -9.49
CA GLU A 191 10.29 -17.30 -9.90
C GLU A 191 10.02 -17.06 -11.40
N GLY A 192 10.98 -16.49 -12.14
CA GLY A 192 10.86 -16.23 -13.58
C GLY A 192 9.85 -15.14 -13.98
N ARG A 193 8.98 -14.70 -13.06
CA ARG A 193 8.04 -13.58 -13.21
C ARG A 193 7.82 -12.88 -11.86
N CYS A 194 7.47 -11.59 -11.89
CA CYS A 194 7.17 -10.87 -10.65
C CYS A 194 5.80 -11.25 -10.08
N ARG A 195 5.80 -11.79 -8.86
CA ARG A 195 4.60 -12.14 -8.09
C ARG A 195 4.18 -11.09 -7.06
N GLY A 196 4.65 -9.86 -7.23
CA GLY A 196 4.39 -8.77 -6.31
C GLY A 196 2.91 -8.40 -6.25
N GLY A 197 2.34 -8.42 -5.06
CA GLY A 197 0.94 -8.10 -4.86
C GLY A 197 0.65 -6.60 -4.97
N VAL A 198 -0.51 -6.29 -5.55
CA VAL A 198 -1.09 -4.95 -5.56
C VAL A 198 -2.18 -4.88 -4.49
N ARG A 199 -2.03 -3.97 -3.53
CA ARG A 199 -3.00 -3.72 -2.45
C ARG A 199 -3.31 -2.22 -2.39
N PRO A 200 -4.22 -1.73 -3.27
CA PRO A 200 -4.45 -0.30 -3.42
C PRO A 200 -5.21 0.30 -2.25
N ALA A 201 -4.97 1.58 -2.02
CA ALA A 201 -5.70 2.45 -1.11
C ALA A 201 -6.27 3.66 -1.86
N LEU A 202 -7.36 4.21 -1.34
CA LEU A 202 -7.98 5.43 -1.84
C LEU A 202 -8.72 6.19 -0.73
N TRP A 203 -8.90 7.49 -0.92
CA TRP A 203 -9.80 8.29 -0.10
C TRP A 203 -11.21 8.25 -0.68
N LEU A 204 -12.16 7.77 0.12
CA LEU A 204 -13.56 7.63 -0.25
C LEU A 204 -14.39 8.69 0.45
N LYS A 205 -15.15 9.48 -0.31
CA LYS A 205 -16.18 10.38 0.20
C LYS A 205 -17.32 9.58 0.84
N LEU A 206 -17.63 9.90 2.09
CA LEU A 206 -18.75 9.34 2.84
C LEU A 206 -20.02 10.11 2.50
N ASN A 207 -21.15 9.41 2.42
CA ASN A 207 -22.44 10.07 2.26
C ASN A 207 -23.03 10.37 3.64
N LYS A 208 -23.84 11.42 3.76
CA LYS A 208 -24.53 11.82 5.01
C LYS A 208 -25.45 10.73 5.63
N GLY A 209 -25.68 9.61 4.93
CA GLY A 209 -26.42 8.46 5.47
C GLY A 209 -25.56 7.26 5.85
N ASP A 210 -24.23 7.34 5.68
CA ASP A 210 -23.29 6.31 6.15
C ASP A 210 -22.91 6.51 7.64
N GLU A 211 -23.40 7.60 8.26
CA GLU A 211 -23.19 7.99 9.66
C GLU A 211 -24.49 7.97 10.52
N GLU A 212 -25.64 7.69 9.89
CA GLU A 212 -27.00 7.65 10.50
C GLU A 212 -27.58 6.23 10.61
#